data_AF-A0A4Y6HRZ2-F1
#
_entry.id   AF-A0A4Y6HRZ2-F1
#
_cell.length_a   1.000
_cell.length_b   1.000
_cell.length_c   1.000
_cell.angle_alpha   90.00
_cell.angle_beta   90.00
_cell.angle_gamma   90.00
#
_symmetry.space_group_name_H-M   'P 1'
#
loop_
_entity.id
_entity.type
_entity.pdbx_description
1 polymer ?
#
loop_
_entity_poly.entity_id
_entity_poly.type
_entity_poly.pdbx_seq_one_letter_code
_entity_poly.pdbx_strand_id
1 'polypeptide(L)'
;PAHTGDLPFQGGALGLFGYDLGRRFESLPEIAEQDIVLPDMAVGIYDWALVVDHQRQTVSLLSHNDVNARRAWLESQQFSPQEDFTLTSDWQSNMTREQYGEKFRQVQEYLHSGDCYQVNFAQRFHATYSGD
;
A
#
# COMPACT_ATOMS: atom_id res chain seq x y z
N PRO A 1 16.76 22.19 3.35
CA PRO A 1 16.99 22.56 1.92
C PRO A 1 15.72 23.16 1.32
N ALA A 2 15.85 24.14 0.41
CA ALA A 2 14.71 24.64 -0.36
C ALA A 2 14.22 23.54 -1.31
N HIS A 3 12.91 23.42 -1.51
CA HIS A 3 12.31 22.43 -2.41
C HIS A 3 12.82 22.63 -3.84
N THR A 4 13.67 21.72 -4.29
CA THR A 4 14.12 21.60 -5.68
C THR A 4 13.16 20.66 -6.42
N GLY A 5 12.58 21.12 -7.53
CA GLY A 5 11.64 20.32 -8.33
C GLY A 5 12.22 19.01 -8.87
N ASP A 6 13.55 18.89 -8.89
CA ASP A 6 14.28 17.71 -9.33
C ASP A 6 14.26 16.55 -8.30
N LEU A 7 13.93 16.83 -7.04
CA LEU A 7 13.89 15.84 -5.97
C LEU A 7 12.52 15.89 -5.27
N PRO A 8 11.52 15.12 -5.74
CA PRO A 8 10.14 15.20 -5.25
C PRO A 8 9.98 14.68 -3.82
N PHE A 9 10.88 13.78 -3.39
CA PHE A 9 10.98 13.31 -2.01
C PHE A 9 12.39 13.56 -1.50
N GLN A 10 12.52 14.40 -0.48
CA GLN A 10 13.80 14.82 0.09
C GLN A 10 13.96 14.29 1.52
N GLY A 11 13.52 13.07 1.80
CA GLY A 11 13.30 12.60 3.16
C GLY A 11 12.03 13.18 3.78
N GLY A 12 11.58 12.57 4.87
CA GLY A 12 10.31 12.82 5.52
C GLY A 12 9.55 11.53 5.80
N ALA A 13 8.23 11.63 5.89
CA ALA A 13 7.35 10.49 6.11
C ALA A 13 7.12 9.72 4.80
N LEU A 14 7.30 8.40 4.82
CA LEU A 14 6.94 7.49 3.74
C LEU A 14 6.38 6.20 4.33
N GLY A 15 5.29 5.70 3.77
CA GLY A 15 4.72 4.43 4.20
C GLY A 15 3.26 4.28 3.81
N LEU A 16 2.53 3.50 4.60
CA LEU A 16 1.16 3.09 4.35
C LEU A 16 0.16 3.89 5.20
N PHE A 17 -0.92 4.31 4.55
CA PHE A 17 -2.17 4.71 5.18
C PHE A 17 -3.25 3.73 4.72
N GLY A 18 -3.60 2.76 5.57
CA GLY A 18 -4.59 1.73 5.29
C GLY A 18 -6.01 2.29 5.21
N TYR A 19 -6.90 1.56 4.53
CA TYR A 19 -8.29 2.00 4.36
C TYR A 19 -9.01 2.22 5.69
N ASP A 20 -8.84 1.30 6.65
CA ASP A 20 -9.48 1.37 7.97
C ASP A 20 -8.94 2.51 8.85
N LEU A 21 -7.83 3.17 8.48
CA LEU A 21 -7.40 4.42 9.12
C LEU A 21 -8.49 5.50 9.03
N GLY A 22 -9.35 5.45 8.01
CA GLY A 22 -10.51 6.31 7.86
C GLY A 22 -11.44 6.31 9.08
N ARG A 23 -11.53 5.19 9.82
CA ARG A 23 -12.34 5.06 11.05
C ARG A 23 -11.87 5.95 12.19
N ARG A 24 -10.64 6.48 12.11
CA ARG A 24 -10.11 7.47 13.07
C ARG A 24 -10.63 8.88 12.81
N PHE A 25 -11.16 9.14 11.61
CA PHE A 25 -11.73 10.42 11.21
C PHE A 25 -13.26 10.38 11.16
N GLU A 26 -13.83 9.24 10.76
CA GLU A 26 -15.27 9.04 10.60
C GLU A 26 -15.81 7.95 11.52
N SER A 27 -17.00 8.14 12.08
CA SER A 27 -17.69 7.09 12.84
C SER A 27 -18.40 6.15 11.87
N LEU A 28 -17.87 4.94 11.73
CA LEU A 28 -18.38 3.92 10.82
C LEU A 28 -18.75 2.63 11.58
N PRO A 29 -19.78 1.89 11.15
CA PRO A 29 -20.10 0.59 11.74
C PRO A 29 -18.96 -0.43 11.58
N GLU A 30 -18.81 -1.30 12.59
CA GLU A 30 -17.87 -2.44 12.58
C GLU A 30 -18.64 -3.73 12.28
N ILE A 31 -18.93 -3.96 10.99
CA ILE A 31 -19.70 -5.13 10.50
C ILE A 31 -18.78 -6.15 9.82
N ALA A 32 -17.77 -5.67 9.09
CA ALA A 32 -16.81 -6.54 8.42
C ALA A 32 -15.83 -7.14 9.44
N GLU A 33 -15.45 -8.40 9.23
CA GLU A 33 -14.46 -9.09 10.06
C GLU A 33 -13.06 -8.51 9.86
N GLN A 34 -12.30 -8.36 10.94
CA GLN A 34 -10.88 -7.98 10.89
C GLN A 34 -10.02 -9.24 10.80
N ASP A 35 -9.91 -9.79 9.61
CA ASP A 35 -9.17 -11.04 9.34
C ASP A 35 -7.72 -10.82 8.87
N ILE A 36 -7.29 -9.56 8.75
CA ILE A 36 -5.91 -9.16 8.47
C ILE A 36 -5.41 -8.30 9.62
N VAL A 37 -4.39 -8.81 10.34
CA VAL A 37 -3.71 -8.06 11.39
C VAL A 37 -2.57 -7.27 10.77
N LEU A 38 -2.87 -6.03 10.36
CA LEU A 38 -1.91 -5.09 9.78
C LEU A 38 -2.19 -3.69 10.33
N PRO A 39 -1.18 -2.84 10.59
CA PRO A 39 -1.42 -1.50 11.11
C PRO A 39 -2.19 -0.61 10.13
N ASP A 40 -3.20 0.12 10.63
CA ASP A 40 -3.90 1.15 9.86
C ASP A 40 -2.97 2.23 9.32
N MET A 41 -1.83 2.45 10.00
CA MET A 41 -0.78 3.35 9.55
C MET A 41 0.59 2.76 9.87
N ALA A 42 1.45 2.62 8.85
CA ALA A 42 2.82 2.14 8.99
C ALA A 42 3.74 3.07 8.20
N VAL A 43 4.22 4.12 8.87
CA VAL A 43 5.00 5.21 8.25
C VAL A 43 6.37 5.31 8.91
N GLY A 44 7.42 5.22 8.10
CA GLY A 44 8.79 5.50 8.52
C GLY A 44 9.13 6.98 8.31
N ILE A 45 9.99 7.52 9.18
CA ILE A 45 10.60 8.85 8.99
C ILE A 45 12.02 8.66 8.51
N TYR A 46 12.31 9.16 7.32
CA TYR A 46 13.58 8.97 6.64
C TYR A 46 14.31 10.30 6.48
N ASP A 47 15.55 10.36 6.93
CA ASP A 47 16.43 11.52 6.73
C ASP A 47 17.19 11.48 5.39
N TRP A 48 16.93 10.46 4.54
CA TRP A 48 17.64 10.22 3.30
C TRP A 48 16.72 9.59 2.25
N ALA A 49 17.14 9.63 0.98
CA ALA A 49 16.45 8.97 -0.12
C ALA A 49 17.40 8.65 -1.29
N LEU A 50 17.09 7.60 -2.04
CA LEU A 50 17.67 7.32 -3.35
C LEU A 50 16.62 7.61 -4.42
N VAL A 51 16.85 8.60 -5.26
CA VAL A 51 15.91 9.05 -6.31
C VAL A 51 16.46 8.64 -7.67
N VAL A 52 15.72 7.79 -8.38
CA VAL A 52 16.03 7.39 -9.75
C VAL A 52 15.14 8.19 -10.70
N ASP A 53 15.75 9.11 -11.44
CA ASP A 53 15.07 9.92 -12.44
C ASP A 53 15.26 9.32 -13.83
N HIS A 54 14.20 8.74 -14.38
CA HIS A 54 14.19 8.14 -15.71
C HIS A 54 14.18 9.17 -16.85
N GLN A 55 13.67 10.38 -16.63
CA GLN A 55 13.63 11.44 -17.63
C GLN A 55 15.04 12.04 -17.81
N ARG A 56 15.74 12.29 -16.71
CA ARG A 56 17.11 12.85 -16.71
C ARG A 56 18.20 11.79 -16.80
N GLN A 57 17.85 10.51 -16.66
CA GLN A 57 18.78 9.39 -16.60
C GLN A 57 19.83 9.55 -15.48
N THR A 58 19.38 10.02 -14.32
CA THR A 58 20.25 10.28 -13.16
C THR A 58 19.78 9.51 -11.93
N VAL A 59 20.73 9.07 -11.11
CA VAL A 59 20.47 8.51 -9.78
C VAL A 59 21.04 9.47 -8.75
N SER A 60 20.17 10.03 -7.91
CA SER A 60 20.53 11.01 -6.88
C SER A 60 20.38 10.38 -5.49
N LEU A 61 21.47 10.34 -4.73
CA LEU A 61 21.44 10.01 -3.31
C LEU A 61 21.46 11.31 -2.50
N LEU A 62 20.47 11.48 -1.63
CA LEU A 62 20.40 12.61 -0.69
C LEU A 62 20.34 12.10 0.75
N SER A 63 20.87 12.91 1.67
CA SER A 63 20.81 12.70 3.12
C SER A 63 20.84 14.06 3.82
N HIS A 64 20.02 14.27 4.85
CA HIS A 64 20.12 15.42 5.76
C HIS A 64 21.23 15.24 6.80
N ASN A 65 21.75 14.02 6.92
CA ASN A 65 22.94 13.68 7.71
C ASN A 65 24.16 13.57 6.78
N ASP A 66 25.11 12.70 7.11
CA ASP A 66 26.27 12.42 6.27
C ASP A 66 25.88 11.56 5.04
N VAL A 67 25.89 12.17 3.86
CA VAL A 67 25.60 11.50 2.59
C VAL A 67 26.68 10.50 2.18
N ASN A 68 27.94 10.73 2.54
CA ASN A 68 29.04 9.82 2.22
C ASN A 68 28.95 8.56 3.08
N ALA A 69 28.62 8.71 4.37
CA ALA A 69 28.35 7.56 5.23
C ALA A 69 27.15 6.75 4.74
N ARG A 70 26.06 7.41 4.33
CA ARG A 70 24.89 6.72 3.75
C ARG A 70 25.25 5.97 2.46
N ARG A 71 26.06 6.58 1.59
CA ARG A 71 26.55 5.94 0.37
C ARG A 71 27.37 4.70 0.69
N ALA A 72 28.34 4.80 1.61
CA ALA A 72 29.17 3.67 2.02
C ALA A 72 28.33 2.53 2.61
N TRP A 73 27.32 2.84 3.42
CA TRP A 73 26.37 1.85 3.95
C TRP A 73 25.55 1.18 2.84
N LEU A 74 25.07 1.94 1.85
CA LEU A 74 24.27 1.39 0.74
C LEU A 74 25.11 0.46 -0.13
N GLU A 75 26.33 0.88 -0.46
CA GLU A 75 27.30 0.09 -1.24
C GLU A 75 27.79 -1.16 -0.48
N SER A 76 27.69 -1.19 0.86
CA SER A 76 28.01 -2.36 1.67
C SER A 76 26.86 -3.36 1.81
N GLN A 77 25.63 -3.01 1.39
CA GLN A 77 24.52 -3.96 1.43
C GLN A 77 24.76 -5.09 0.43
N GLN A 78 24.56 -6.32 0.87
CA GLN A 78 24.66 -7.48 -0.01
C GLN A 78 23.24 -7.92 -0.38
N PHE A 79 23.08 -8.33 -1.62
CA PHE A 79 21.86 -9.02 -2.03
C PHE A 79 21.86 -10.40 -1.38
N SER A 80 20.86 -10.62 -0.53
CA SER A 80 20.58 -11.97 -0.02
C SER A 80 20.06 -12.83 -1.15
N PRO A 81 20.42 -14.13 -1.21
CA PRO A 81 19.74 -15.05 -2.10
C PRO A 81 18.25 -15.08 -1.74
N GLN A 82 17.41 -14.84 -2.73
CA GLN A 82 15.96 -14.88 -2.60
C GLN A 82 15.46 -16.26 -3.01
N GLU A 83 14.51 -16.82 -2.26
CA GLU A 83 13.81 -18.02 -2.68
C GLU A 83 12.78 -17.65 -3.75
N ASP A 84 12.67 -18.46 -4.79
CA ASP A 84 11.72 -18.22 -5.88
C ASP A 84 10.28 -18.18 -5.34
N PHE A 85 9.59 -17.07 -5.60
CA PHE A 85 8.16 -16.94 -5.31
C PHE A 85 7.36 -18.02 -6.05
N THR A 86 6.52 -18.74 -5.32
CA THR A 86 5.57 -19.68 -5.91
C THR A 86 4.25 -19.67 -5.16
N LEU A 87 3.15 -19.77 -5.93
CA LEU A 87 1.83 -20.02 -5.36
C LEU A 87 1.75 -21.47 -4.90
N THR A 88 1.28 -21.67 -3.68
CA THR A 88 1.05 -22.99 -3.08
C THR A 88 -0.44 -23.35 -3.02
N SER A 89 -1.31 -22.49 -3.55
CA SER A 89 -2.73 -22.75 -3.80
C SER A 89 -3.22 -22.00 -5.03
N ASP A 90 -4.38 -22.41 -5.55
CA ASP A 90 -5.15 -21.57 -6.47
C ASP A 90 -5.70 -20.33 -5.76
N TRP A 91 -6.08 -19.32 -6.54
CA TRP A 91 -6.79 -18.16 -6.06
C TRP A 91 -8.24 -18.49 -5.70
N GLN A 92 -8.68 -18.01 -4.54
CA GLN A 92 -10.04 -18.15 -4.06
C GLN A 92 -10.62 -16.78 -3.70
N SER A 93 -11.84 -16.51 -4.17
CA SER A 93 -12.58 -15.31 -3.77
C SER A 93 -13.21 -15.48 -2.39
N ASN A 94 -13.34 -14.39 -1.64
CA ASN A 94 -14.10 -14.34 -0.40
C ASN A 94 -15.63 -14.44 -0.59
N MET A 95 -16.11 -14.55 -1.83
CA MET A 95 -17.53 -14.76 -2.13
C MET A 95 -17.77 -15.49 -3.45
N THR A 96 -18.92 -16.16 -3.56
CA THR A 96 -19.38 -16.76 -4.81
C THR A 96 -20.01 -15.72 -5.74
N ARG A 97 -20.28 -16.12 -6.99
CA ARG A 97 -20.98 -15.28 -7.98
C ARG A 97 -22.38 -14.88 -7.53
N GLU A 98 -23.08 -15.78 -6.86
CA GLU A 98 -24.43 -15.60 -6.35
C GLU A 98 -24.41 -14.56 -5.21
N GLN A 99 -23.51 -14.73 -4.24
CA GLN A 99 -23.31 -13.80 -3.13
C GLN A 99 -22.93 -12.40 -3.60
N TYR A 100 -22.02 -12.30 -4.59
CA TYR A 100 -21.69 -11.03 -5.22
C TYR A 100 -22.93 -10.39 -5.85
N GLY A 101 -23.73 -11.18 -6.58
CA GLY A 101 -24.96 -10.71 -7.22
C GLY A 101 -26.02 -10.21 -6.23
N GLU A 102 -26.14 -10.86 -5.07
CA GLU A 102 -27.03 -10.43 -3.99
C GLU A 102 -26.60 -9.08 -3.41
N LYS A 103 -25.33 -8.94 -3.03
CA LYS A 103 -24.78 -7.68 -2.49
C LYS A 103 -24.82 -6.55 -3.53
N PHE A 104 -24.61 -6.87 -4.80
CA PHE A 104 -24.74 -5.89 -5.90
C PHE A 104 -26.18 -5.36 -6.01
N ARG A 105 -27.20 -6.21 -5.90
CA ARG A 105 -28.60 -5.77 -5.89
C ARG A 105 -28.94 -4.92 -4.68
N GLN A 106 -28.38 -5.23 -3.50
CA GLN A 106 -28.53 -4.38 -2.30
C GLN A 106 -27.96 -2.98 -2.54
N VAL A 107 -26.79 -2.87 -3.17
CA VAL A 107 -26.24 -1.58 -3.58
C VAL A 107 -27.19 -0.85 -4.52
N GLN A 108 -27.76 -1.52 -5.53
CA GLN A 108 -28.73 -0.90 -6.44
C GLN A 108 -30.00 -0.44 -5.72
N GLU A 109 -30.45 -1.15 -4.69
CA GLU A 109 -31.58 -0.75 -3.86
C GLU A 109 -31.28 0.55 -3.10
N TYR A 110 -30.10 0.67 -2.50
CA TYR A 110 -29.64 1.92 -1.86
C TYR A 110 -29.52 3.11 -2.83
N LEU A 111 -29.17 2.84 -4.09
CA LEU A 111 -29.17 3.86 -5.14
C LEU A 111 -30.60 4.30 -5.47
N HIS A 112 -31.54 3.36 -5.55
CA HIS A 112 -32.94 3.63 -5.90
C HIS A 112 -33.71 4.31 -4.76
N SER A 113 -33.40 4.01 -3.49
CA SER A 113 -33.98 4.70 -2.32
C SER A 113 -33.46 6.13 -2.15
N GLY A 114 -32.38 6.50 -2.85
CA GLY A 114 -31.77 7.83 -2.77
C GLY A 114 -30.74 7.99 -1.65
N ASP A 115 -30.29 6.89 -1.03
CA ASP A 115 -29.30 6.93 0.05
C ASP A 115 -27.90 7.26 -0.48
N CYS A 116 -27.61 6.93 -1.74
CA CYS A 116 -26.35 7.23 -2.40
C CYS A 116 -26.49 7.33 -3.92
N TYR A 117 -25.45 7.81 -4.61
CA TYR A 117 -25.39 7.88 -6.07
C TYR A 117 -24.39 6.88 -6.69
N GLN A 118 -23.40 6.46 -5.92
CA GLN A 118 -22.43 5.44 -6.32
C GLN A 118 -21.84 4.80 -5.06
N VAL A 119 -21.63 3.48 -5.11
CA VAL A 119 -20.90 2.73 -4.09
C VAL A 119 -19.82 1.90 -4.78
N ASN A 120 -18.59 1.99 -4.29
CA ASN A 120 -17.53 1.08 -4.71
C ASN A 120 -17.62 -0.20 -3.87
N PHE A 121 -18.01 -1.31 -4.50
CA PHE A 121 -18.14 -2.61 -3.86
C PHE A 121 -17.10 -3.59 -4.39
N ALA A 122 -16.33 -4.19 -3.48
CA ALA A 122 -15.20 -5.05 -3.81
C ALA A 122 -15.34 -6.47 -3.24
N GLN A 123 -14.63 -7.41 -3.87
CA GLN A 123 -14.36 -8.76 -3.36
C GLN A 123 -12.86 -8.93 -3.18
N ARG A 124 -12.44 -9.86 -2.33
CA ARG A 124 -11.02 -10.15 -2.07
C ARG A 124 -10.68 -11.53 -2.58
N PHE A 125 -9.59 -11.64 -3.33
CA PHE A 125 -9.00 -12.93 -3.67
C PHE A 125 -7.86 -13.23 -2.71
N HIS A 126 -7.68 -14.50 -2.36
CA HIS A 126 -6.57 -14.98 -1.54
C HIS A 126 -5.96 -16.24 -2.15
N ALA A 127 -4.68 -16.45 -1.89
CA ALA A 127 -3.93 -17.66 -2.18
C ALA A 127 -2.79 -17.79 -1.16
N THR A 128 -2.28 -19.00 -0.98
CA THR A 128 -1.06 -19.23 -0.19
C THR A 128 0.17 -19.17 -1.10
N TYR A 129 1.31 -18.76 -0.55
CA TYR A 129 2.57 -18.66 -1.29
C TYR A 129 3.77 -19.11 -0.42
N SER A 130 4.90 -19.36 -1.07
CA SER A 130 6.22 -19.51 -0.45
C SER A 130 7.27 -18.77 -1.29
N GLY A 131 8.42 -18.46 -0.70
CA GLY A 131 9.45 -17.62 -1.32
C GLY A 131 9.38 -16.15 -0.89
N ASP A 132 10.28 -15.33 -1.45
CA ASP A 132 10.34 -13.87 -1.25
C ASP A 132 9.48 -13.13 -2.29
#